data_AF-A0A524M4B1-F1
#
_entry.id   AF-A0A524M4B1-F1
#
_cell.length_a   1.000
_cell.length_b   1.000
_cell.length_c   1.000
_cell.angle_alpha   90.00
_cell.angle_beta   90.00
_cell.angle_gamma   90.00
#
_symmetry.space_group_name_H-M   'P 1'
#
loop_
_entity.id
_entity.type
_entity.pdbx_description
1 polymer ?
#
loop_
_entity_poly.entity_id
_entity_poly.type
_entity_poly.pdbx_seq_one_letter_code
_entity_poly.pdbx_strand_id
1 'polypeptide(L)'
;MSAGGSGGGATAAYPPQTIMAIGAVGGLAGIYLGHFMPPAFSFFGGLGAICAIVWGADAVRRVASYGLGTGVPSIGMIALGMGIVAALFGLSVGGIAGPIVSFIAAAVIGAVIGVLANKVIGMGIPIMEQAMVEIAGAGTLAIIGLSVVIAGSFDYAAVVQNVVANGYIALIFIIGGMGILHPFNANLGPDEKQDRTLM
;
A
#
# COMPACT_ATOMS: atom_id res chain seq x y z
N MET A 1 23.94 -6.00 18.13
CA MET A 1 24.20 -5.73 16.71
C MET A 1 22.93 -5.12 16.14
N SER A 2 22.84 -3.79 16.05
CA SER A 2 21.71 -3.15 15.38
C SER A 2 21.87 -3.40 13.88
N ALA A 3 20.87 -3.99 13.23
CA ALA A 3 20.89 -4.31 11.81
C ALA A 3 20.71 -3.07 10.91
N GLY A 4 20.45 -1.90 11.49
CA GLY A 4 20.36 -0.63 10.77
C GLY A 4 21.75 -0.11 10.43
N GLY A 5 22.23 -0.44 9.23
CA GLY A 5 23.39 0.24 8.66
C GLY A 5 23.10 1.73 8.49
N SER A 6 24.15 2.56 8.48
CA SER A 6 24.10 3.99 8.17
C SER A 6 23.77 4.25 6.70
N GLY A 7 22.71 3.62 6.19
CA GLY A 7 22.22 3.80 4.83
C GLY A 7 21.81 5.25 4.63
N GLY A 8 22.50 5.95 3.73
CA GLY A 8 22.08 7.26 3.26
C GLY A 8 20.67 7.17 2.67
N GLY A 9 19.86 8.22 2.85
CA GLY A 9 18.52 8.27 2.27
C GLY A 9 18.59 8.03 0.76
N ALA A 10 17.73 7.14 0.26
CA ALA A 10 17.68 6.82 -1.18
C ALA A 10 17.54 8.10 -2.01
N THR A 11 18.36 8.24 -3.05
CA THR A 11 18.32 9.41 -3.93
C THR A 11 16.96 9.48 -4.64
N ALA A 12 16.26 10.60 -4.52
CA ALA A 12 14.91 10.78 -5.05
C ALA A 12 14.90 11.87 -6.14
N ALA A 13 14.35 11.53 -7.31
CA ALA A 13 14.02 12.47 -8.38
C ALA A 13 12.77 13.30 -8.05
N TYR A 14 11.84 12.73 -7.28
CA TYR A 14 10.61 13.38 -6.82
C TYR A 14 10.51 13.41 -5.29
N PRO A 15 9.98 14.48 -4.69
CA PRO A 15 9.76 14.54 -3.25
C PRO A 15 8.80 13.44 -2.76
N PRO A 16 9.09 12.75 -1.64
CA PRO A 16 8.21 11.72 -1.08
C PRO A 16 6.78 12.21 -0.82
N GLN A 17 6.60 13.48 -0.43
CA GLN A 17 5.29 14.07 -0.21
C GLN A 17 4.46 14.15 -1.50
N THR A 18 5.11 14.37 -2.65
CA THR A 18 4.43 14.41 -3.94
C THR A 18 3.92 13.04 -4.33
N ILE A 19 4.74 11.99 -4.16
CA ILE A 19 4.35 10.61 -4.46
C ILE A 19 3.24 10.15 -3.51
N MET A 20 3.34 10.47 -2.22
CA MET A 20 2.30 10.21 -1.23
C MET A 20 0.98 10.90 -1.60
N ALA A 21 1.02 12.18 -1.98
CA ALA A 21 -0.19 12.90 -2.38
C ALA A 21 -0.83 12.27 -3.63
N ILE A 22 -0.03 11.90 -4.63
CA ILE A 22 -0.51 11.22 -5.83
C ILE A 22 -1.11 9.86 -5.48
N GLY A 23 -0.46 9.08 -4.61
CA GLY A 23 -0.94 7.76 -4.20
C GLY A 23 -2.23 7.81 -3.39
N ALA A 24 -2.29 8.69 -2.38
CA ALA A 24 -3.47 8.81 -1.52
C ALA A 24 -4.65 9.47 -2.25
N VAL A 25 -4.43 10.61 -2.89
CA VAL A 25 -5.51 11.34 -3.59
C VAL A 25 -5.91 10.61 -4.87
N GLY A 26 -4.95 10.16 -5.68
CA GLY A 26 -5.22 9.39 -6.90
C GLY A 26 -5.86 8.04 -6.59
N GLY A 27 -5.41 7.36 -5.53
CA GLY A 27 -6.00 6.10 -5.05
C GLY A 27 -7.46 6.27 -4.64
N LEU A 28 -7.74 7.23 -3.75
CA LEU A 28 -9.11 7.52 -3.31
C LEU A 28 -9.99 8.00 -4.46
N ALA A 29 -9.52 8.94 -5.29
CA ALA A 29 -10.29 9.44 -6.42
C ALA A 29 -10.63 8.31 -7.41
N GLY A 30 -9.67 7.44 -7.75
CA GLY A 30 -9.90 6.29 -8.63
C GLY A 30 -10.91 5.30 -8.06
N ILE A 31 -10.83 4.99 -6.76
CA ILE A 31 -11.79 4.13 -6.05
C ILE A 31 -13.21 4.71 -6.11
N TYR A 32 -13.38 6.00 -5.79
CA TYR A 32 -14.68 6.65 -5.81
C TYR A 32 -15.26 6.78 -7.21
N LEU A 33 -14.44 7.14 -8.20
CA LEU A 33 -14.85 7.17 -9.61
C LEU A 33 -15.29 5.78 -10.07
N GLY A 34 -14.54 4.73 -9.73
CA GLY A 34 -14.88 3.36 -10.09
C GLY A 34 -16.19 2.84 -9.48
N HIS A 35 -16.64 3.39 -8.36
CA HIS A 35 -17.92 3.03 -7.72
C HIS A 35 -19.11 3.86 -8.22
N PHE A 36 -18.94 5.17 -8.40
CA PHE A 36 -20.05 6.06 -8.79
C PHE A 36 -20.30 6.11 -10.29
N MET A 37 -19.32 5.74 -11.11
CA MET A 37 -19.51 5.66 -12.55
C MET A 37 -20.19 4.33 -12.95
N PRO A 38 -20.78 4.25 -14.16
CA PRO A 38 -21.37 3.01 -14.65
C PRO A 38 -20.36 1.84 -14.61
N PRO A 39 -20.80 0.58 -14.47
CA PRO A 39 -19.91 -0.57 -14.29
C PRO A 39 -18.78 -0.71 -15.33
N ALA A 40 -18.99 -0.23 -16.56
CA ALA A 40 -17.96 -0.20 -17.61
C ALA A 40 -16.73 0.65 -17.25
N PHE A 41 -16.84 1.54 -16.25
CA PHE A 41 -15.80 2.44 -15.78
C PHE A 41 -15.15 1.97 -14.46
N SER A 42 -15.42 0.74 -14.01
CA SER A 42 -14.76 0.17 -12.82
C SER A 42 -13.23 0.13 -12.92
N PHE A 43 -12.68 0.23 -14.14
CA PHE A 43 -11.24 0.34 -14.40
C PHE A 43 -10.59 1.56 -13.72
N PHE A 44 -11.35 2.61 -13.36
CA PHE A 44 -10.82 3.72 -12.55
C PHE A 44 -10.35 3.26 -11.17
N GLY A 45 -10.96 2.22 -10.60
CA GLY A 45 -10.46 1.57 -9.38
C GLY A 45 -9.06 0.99 -9.59
N GLY A 46 -8.78 0.47 -10.77
CA GLY A 46 -7.47 -0.05 -11.17
C GLY A 46 -6.43 1.06 -11.35
N LEU A 47 -6.82 2.20 -11.94
CA LEU A 47 -5.95 3.39 -12.00
C LEU A 47 -5.63 3.91 -10.61
N GLY A 48 -6.61 3.95 -9.70
CA GLY A 48 -6.41 4.27 -8.30
C GLY A 48 -5.45 3.30 -7.61
N ALA A 49 -5.60 1.99 -7.87
CA ALA A 49 -4.70 0.98 -7.35
C ALA A 49 -3.26 1.18 -7.85
N ILE A 50 -3.05 1.55 -9.12
CA ILE A 50 -1.71 1.87 -9.66
C ILE A 50 -1.09 3.04 -8.89
N CYS A 51 -1.83 4.13 -8.68
CA CYS A 51 -1.33 5.27 -7.90
C CYS A 51 -0.90 4.85 -6.49
N ALA A 52 -1.73 4.03 -5.83
CA ALA A 52 -1.43 3.51 -4.50
C ALA A 52 -0.19 2.59 -4.50
N ILE A 53 -0.06 1.71 -5.50
CA ILE A 53 1.09 0.81 -5.66
C ILE A 53 2.39 1.59 -5.85
N VAL A 54 2.40 2.62 -6.70
CA VAL A 54 3.57 3.49 -6.93
C VAL A 54 4.02 4.15 -5.62
N TRP A 55 3.06 4.62 -4.81
CA TRP A 55 3.37 5.17 -3.50
C TRP A 55 3.91 4.12 -2.51
N GLY A 56 3.30 2.94 -2.46
CA GLY A 56 3.80 1.83 -1.66
C GLY A 56 5.23 1.42 -2.05
N ALA A 57 5.52 1.35 -3.35
CA ALA A 57 6.84 1.01 -3.87
C ALA A 57 7.91 2.04 -3.47
N ASP A 58 7.60 3.34 -3.51
CA ASP A 58 8.52 4.38 -3.02
C ASP A 58 8.78 4.25 -1.51
N ALA A 59 7.74 4.02 -0.72
CA ALA A 59 7.88 3.85 0.73
C ALA A 59 8.71 2.60 1.07
N VAL A 60 8.50 1.48 0.37
CA VAL A 60 9.32 0.27 0.50
C VAL A 60 10.79 0.56 0.13
N ARG A 61 11.04 1.25 -0.98
CA ARG A 61 12.41 1.63 -1.39
C ARG A 61 13.12 2.45 -0.32
N ARG A 62 12.43 3.43 0.27
CA ARG A 62 13.00 4.28 1.33
C ARG A 62 13.32 3.49 2.59
N VAL A 63 12.43 2.62 3.06
CA VAL A 63 12.71 1.84 4.29
C VAL A 63 13.77 0.77 4.03
N ALA A 64 13.80 0.18 2.83
CA ALA A 64 14.77 -0.83 2.45
C ALA A 64 16.19 -0.27 2.24
N SER A 65 16.35 1.03 2.02
CA SER A 65 17.68 1.68 1.94
C SER A 65 18.48 1.61 3.23
N TYR A 66 17.84 1.28 4.35
CA TYR A 66 18.51 1.10 5.64
C TYR A 66 19.07 -0.32 5.87
N GLY A 67 19.06 -1.18 4.84
CA GLY A 67 19.73 -2.48 4.89
C GLY A 67 18.92 -3.58 5.57
N LEU A 68 17.62 -3.67 5.26
CA LEU A 68 16.67 -4.61 5.90
C LEU A 68 16.91 -6.11 5.58
N GLY A 69 17.78 -6.45 4.62
CA GLY A 69 18.03 -7.83 4.22
C GLY A 69 16.74 -8.56 3.81
N THR A 70 16.45 -9.71 4.44
CA THR A 70 15.22 -10.49 4.21
C THR A 70 13.93 -9.83 4.74
N GLY A 71 14.04 -8.70 5.44
CA GLY A 71 12.90 -7.94 5.94
C GLY A 71 12.09 -7.24 4.83
N VAL A 72 12.67 -7.02 3.65
CA VAL A 72 11.99 -6.25 2.59
C VAL A 72 10.76 -6.97 2.00
N PRO A 73 10.84 -8.26 1.60
CA PRO A 73 9.64 -9.00 1.19
C PRO A 73 8.59 -9.10 2.31
N SER A 74 9.04 -9.21 3.57
CA SER A 74 8.14 -9.33 4.73
C SER A 74 7.31 -8.05 4.96
N ILE A 75 7.91 -6.87 4.81
CA ILE A 75 7.21 -5.59 5.00
C ILE A 75 6.04 -5.42 4.03
N GLY A 76 6.22 -5.75 2.74
CA GLY A 76 5.12 -5.64 1.77
C GLY A 76 4.03 -6.69 1.96
N MET A 77 4.36 -7.89 2.43
CA MET A 77 3.35 -8.90 2.75
C MET A 77 2.55 -8.50 4.00
N ILE A 78 3.20 -7.90 5.00
CA ILE A 78 2.54 -7.33 6.17
C ILE A 78 1.67 -6.12 5.75
N ALA A 79 2.13 -5.30 4.80
CA ALA A 79 1.36 -4.18 4.24
C ALA A 79 -0.02 -4.59 3.73
N LEU A 80 -0.04 -5.66 2.93
CA LEU A 80 -1.27 -6.19 2.36
C LEU A 80 -2.10 -6.93 3.38
N GLY A 81 -1.46 -7.63 4.33
CA GLY A 81 -2.17 -8.29 5.43
C GLY A 81 -2.93 -7.27 6.28
N MET A 82 -2.26 -6.20 6.71
CA MET A 82 -2.88 -5.05 7.35
C MET A 82 -3.94 -4.42 6.44
N GLY A 83 -3.65 -4.31 5.15
CA GLY A 83 -4.54 -3.67 4.19
C GLY A 83 -5.83 -4.42 3.94
N ILE A 84 -5.84 -5.76 3.95
CA ILE A 84 -7.08 -6.54 3.86
C ILE A 84 -7.94 -6.29 5.10
N VAL A 85 -7.33 -6.36 6.29
CA VAL A 85 -8.05 -6.14 7.55
C VAL A 85 -8.64 -4.73 7.60
N ALA A 86 -7.85 -3.71 7.25
CA ALA A 86 -8.30 -2.32 7.23
C ALA A 86 -9.35 -2.06 6.14
N ALA A 87 -9.20 -2.66 4.95
CA ALA A 87 -10.18 -2.58 3.88
C ALA A 87 -11.52 -3.14 4.32
N LEU A 88 -11.56 -4.40 4.78
CA LEU A 88 -12.82 -5.04 5.18
C LEU A 88 -13.47 -4.33 6.37
N PHE A 89 -12.67 -3.94 7.37
CA PHE A 89 -13.19 -3.18 8.51
C PHE A 89 -13.82 -1.86 8.07
N GLY A 90 -13.06 -1.03 7.35
CA GLY A 90 -13.53 0.31 6.97
C GLY A 90 -14.70 0.28 5.99
N LEU A 91 -14.73 -0.66 5.04
CA LEU A 91 -15.89 -0.85 4.17
C LEU A 91 -17.13 -1.32 4.95
N SER A 92 -16.97 -2.17 5.98
CA SER A 92 -18.10 -2.68 6.77
C SER A 92 -18.80 -1.62 7.64
N VAL A 93 -18.06 -0.60 8.10
CA VAL A 93 -18.59 0.43 9.03
C VAL A 93 -18.73 1.82 8.41
N GLY A 94 -18.01 2.10 7.31
CA GLY A 94 -17.88 3.44 6.76
C GLY A 94 -18.93 3.84 5.72
N GLY A 95 -19.72 2.89 5.20
CA GLY A 95 -20.70 3.16 4.13
C GLY A 95 -20.04 3.84 2.94
N ILE A 96 -20.54 5.00 2.52
CA ILE A 96 -19.93 5.80 1.44
C ILE A 96 -18.50 6.24 1.81
N ALA A 97 -18.23 6.53 3.08
CA ALA A 97 -16.89 6.90 3.54
C ALA A 97 -15.97 5.67 3.72
N GLY A 98 -16.41 4.46 3.35
CA GLY A 98 -15.70 3.20 3.53
C GLY A 98 -14.22 3.27 3.16
N PRO A 99 -13.85 3.69 1.94
CA PRO A 99 -12.45 3.81 1.54
C PRO A 99 -11.61 4.76 2.42
N ILE A 100 -12.19 5.85 2.91
CA ILE A 100 -11.51 6.81 3.79
C ILE A 100 -11.32 6.21 5.19
N VAL A 101 -12.36 5.56 5.72
CA VAL A 101 -12.28 4.88 7.02
C VAL A 101 -11.25 3.75 6.97
N SER A 102 -11.22 2.97 5.88
CA SER A 102 -10.20 1.94 5.65
C SER A 102 -8.80 2.53 5.63
N PHE A 103 -8.60 3.66 4.93
CA PHE A 103 -7.31 4.34 4.87
C PHE A 103 -6.84 4.83 6.25
N ILE A 104 -7.73 5.44 7.05
CA ILE A 104 -7.42 5.89 8.40
C ILE A 104 -7.11 4.69 9.31
N ALA A 105 -7.91 3.62 9.25
CA ALA A 105 -7.68 2.41 10.02
C ALA A 105 -6.32 1.78 9.67
N ALA A 106 -5.98 1.74 8.38
CA ALA A 106 -4.68 1.26 7.92
C ALA A 106 -3.52 2.10 8.45
N ALA A 107 -3.66 3.43 8.44
CA ALA A 107 -2.65 4.32 8.98
C ALA A 107 -2.43 4.08 10.49
N VAL A 108 -3.50 3.87 11.26
CA VAL A 108 -3.40 3.54 12.70
C VAL A 108 -2.70 2.19 12.90
N ILE A 109 -3.09 1.15 12.16
CA ILE A 109 -2.46 -0.17 12.26
C ILE A 109 -0.97 -0.07 11.87
N GLY A 110 -0.65 0.60 10.77
CA GLY A 110 0.71 0.85 10.31
C GLY A 110 1.56 1.59 11.34
N ALA A 111 1.00 2.60 12.02
CA ALA A 111 1.68 3.31 13.10
C ALA A 111 1.99 2.39 14.29
N VAL A 112 1.02 1.57 14.71
CA VAL A 112 1.21 0.61 15.80
C VAL A 112 2.31 -0.39 15.44
N ILE A 113 2.25 -1.00 14.25
CA ILE A 113 3.29 -1.95 13.82
C ILE A 113 4.64 -1.25 13.67
N GLY A 114 4.69 -0.04 13.14
CA GLY A 114 5.91 0.77 13.03
C GLY A 114 6.57 1.05 14.38
N VAL A 115 5.77 1.38 15.41
CA VAL A 115 6.26 1.60 16.77
C VAL A 115 6.79 0.30 17.37
N LEU A 116 6.08 -0.83 17.19
CA LEU A 116 6.55 -2.14 17.65
C LEU A 116 7.87 -2.53 16.97
N ALA A 117 7.93 -2.37 15.65
CA ALA A 117 9.11 -2.59 14.82
C ALA A 117 10.33 -1.77 15.27
N ASN A 118 10.13 -0.48 15.52
CA ASN A 118 11.24 0.42 15.84
C ASN A 118 11.64 0.35 17.32
N LYS A 119 10.66 0.40 18.24
CA LYS A 119 10.91 0.56 19.68
C LYS A 119 10.93 -0.75 20.47
N VAL A 120 10.20 -1.78 20.04
CA VAL A 120 10.14 -3.07 20.74
C VAL A 120 11.13 -4.07 20.18
N ILE A 121 11.17 -4.22 18.85
CA ILE A 121 12.13 -5.11 18.17
C ILE A 121 13.52 -4.45 18.11
N GLY A 122 13.59 -3.11 18.13
CA GLY A 122 14.85 -2.38 18.19
C GLY A 122 15.56 -2.30 16.84
N MET A 123 14.81 -2.23 15.72
CA MET A 123 15.41 -2.10 14.39
C MET A 123 16.20 -0.80 14.22
N GLY A 124 15.84 0.26 14.93
CA GLY A 124 16.61 1.52 14.96
C GLY A 124 16.60 2.29 13.64
N ILE A 125 15.54 2.14 12.84
CA ILE A 125 15.42 2.77 11.52
C ILE A 125 14.64 4.09 11.67
N PRO A 126 15.22 5.26 11.34
CA PRO A 126 14.62 6.57 11.62
C PRO A 126 13.23 6.78 11.00
N ILE A 127 13.01 6.25 9.81
CA ILE A 127 11.76 6.45 9.05
C ILE A 127 10.77 5.28 9.20
N MET A 128 11.05 4.29 10.07
CA MET A 128 10.26 3.06 10.15
C MET A 128 8.78 3.31 10.46
N GLU A 129 8.52 4.16 11.45
CA GLU A 129 7.13 4.46 11.88
C GLU A 129 6.33 5.12 10.75
N GLN A 130 6.93 6.09 10.07
CA GLN A 130 6.30 6.75 8.94
C GLN A 130 6.14 5.80 7.75
N ALA A 131 7.20 5.08 7.36
CA ALA A 131 7.15 4.17 6.22
C ALA A 131 6.10 3.08 6.40
N MET A 132 5.92 2.54 7.61
CA MET A 132 4.88 1.55 7.88
C MET A 132 3.46 2.10 7.75
N VAL A 133 3.23 3.36 8.14
CA VAL A 133 1.95 4.05 7.90
C VAL A 133 1.69 4.19 6.39
N GLU A 134 2.70 4.64 5.65
CA GLU A 134 2.58 4.85 4.20
C GLU A 134 2.32 3.53 3.45
N ILE A 135 3.07 2.49 3.79
CA ILE A 135 2.97 1.16 3.20
C ILE A 135 1.62 0.51 3.51
N ALA A 136 1.12 0.64 4.75
CA ALA A 136 -0.21 0.16 5.14
C ALA A 136 -1.32 0.88 4.38
N GLY A 137 -1.22 2.22 4.27
CA GLY A 137 -2.16 3.04 3.52
C GLY A 137 -2.19 2.68 2.04
N ALA A 138 -1.02 2.60 1.40
CA ALA A 138 -0.85 2.20 0.02
C ALA A 138 -1.41 0.79 -0.25
N GLY A 139 -1.07 -0.20 0.59
CA GLY A 139 -1.57 -1.56 0.48
C GLY A 139 -3.09 -1.64 0.58
N THR A 140 -3.69 -0.88 1.49
CA THR A 140 -5.15 -0.80 1.67
C THR A 140 -5.84 -0.22 0.44
N LEU A 141 -5.34 0.91 -0.09
CA LEU A 141 -5.90 1.54 -1.28
C LEU A 141 -5.72 0.65 -2.53
N ALA A 142 -4.60 -0.05 -2.65
CA ALA A 142 -4.38 -1.01 -3.72
C ALA A 142 -5.40 -2.16 -3.66
N ILE A 143 -5.65 -2.72 -2.47
CA ILE A 143 -6.65 -3.78 -2.26
C ILE A 143 -8.05 -3.31 -2.61
N ILE A 144 -8.46 -2.13 -2.13
CA ILE A 144 -9.79 -1.58 -2.40
C ILE A 144 -9.94 -1.24 -3.89
N GLY A 145 -8.95 -0.59 -4.50
CA GLY A 145 -8.97 -0.24 -5.92
C GLY A 145 -9.11 -1.46 -6.83
N LEU A 146 -8.32 -2.51 -6.59
CA LEU A 146 -8.44 -3.78 -7.31
C LEU A 146 -9.77 -4.50 -7.01
N SER A 147 -10.28 -4.39 -5.78
CA SER A 147 -11.59 -4.94 -5.43
C SER A 147 -12.72 -4.24 -6.19
N VAL A 148 -12.63 -2.92 -6.38
CA VAL A 148 -13.60 -2.13 -7.17
C VAL A 148 -13.58 -2.52 -8.64
N VAL A 149 -12.43 -2.85 -9.22
CA VAL A 149 -12.36 -3.34 -10.62
C VAL A 149 -13.22 -4.59 -10.81
N ILE A 150 -13.15 -5.51 -9.85
CA ILE A 150 -13.85 -6.81 -9.91
C ILE A 150 -15.33 -6.67 -9.51
N ALA A 151 -15.60 -5.98 -8.41
CA ALA A 151 -16.96 -5.86 -7.86
C ALA A 151 -17.79 -4.75 -8.54
N GLY A 152 -17.15 -3.83 -9.28
CA GLY A 152 -17.78 -2.62 -9.81
C GLY A 152 -18.18 -1.60 -8.75
N SER A 153 -17.79 -1.83 -7.49
CA SER A 153 -18.27 -1.09 -6.32
C SER A 153 -17.34 -1.35 -5.12
N PHE A 154 -17.26 -0.41 -4.18
CA PHE A 154 -16.64 -0.63 -2.87
C PHE A 154 -17.66 -1.00 -1.78
N ASP A 155 -18.95 -1.18 -2.11
CA ASP A 155 -19.94 -1.64 -1.15
C ASP A 155 -19.51 -2.97 -0.53
N TYR A 156 -19.55 -3.05 0.80
CA TYR A 156 -19.05 -4.17 1.57
C TYR A 156 -19.66 -5.50 1.12
N ALA A 157 -20.97 -5.55 0.90
CA ALA A 157 -21.64 -6.78 0.47
C ALA A 157 -21.14 -7.24 -0.91
N ALA A 158 -20.98 -6.30 -1.86
CA ALA A 158 -20.50 -6.59 -3.20
C ALA A 158 -19.02 -7.04 -3.19
N VAL A 159 -18.18 -6.39 -2.38
CA VAL A 159 -16.76 -6.78 -2.23
C VAL A 159 -16.65 -8.17 -1.59
N VAL A 160 -17.41 -8.45 -0.54
CA VAL A 160 -17.39 -9.78 0.09
C VAL A 160 -17.85 -10.86 -0.89
N GLN A 161 -18.96 -10.64 -1.59
CA GLN A 161 -19.51 -11.63 -2.52
C GLN A 161 -18.60 -11.84 -3.75
N ASN A 162 -18.17 -10.76 -4.39
CA ASN A 162 -17.50 -10.85 -5.69
C ASN A 162 -15.98 -11.04 -5.58
N VAL A 163 -15.36 -10.59 -4.49
CA VAL A 163 -13.90 -10.59 -4.33
C VAL A 163 -13.44 -11.60 -3.28
N VAL A 164 -14.03 -11.57 -2.08
CA VAL A 164 -13.57 -12.40 -0.95
C VAL A 164 -14.06 -13.84 -1.10
N ALA A 165 -15.37 -14.05 -1.22
CA ALA A 165 -15.98 -15.37 -1.28
C ALA A 165 -15.59 -16.15 -2.55
N ASN A 166 -15.35 -15.45 -3.66
CA ASN A 166 -14.86 -16.03 -4.91
C ASN A 166 -13.34 -16.31 -4.91
N GLY A 167 -12.61 -15.96 -3.86
CA GLY A 167 -11.17 -16.21 -3.74
C GLY A 167 -10.26 -15.23 -4.50
N TYR A 168 -10.81 -14.26 -5.23
CA TYR A 168 -10.02 -13.22 -5.91
C TYR A 168 -9.19 -12.37 -4.96
N ILE A 169 -9.56 -12.30 -3.68
CA ILE A 169 -8.76 -11.62 -2.66
C ILE A 169 -7.32 -12.17 -2.58
N ALA A 170 -7.11 -13.47 -2.81
CA ALA A 170 -5.77 -14.07 -2.84
C ALA A 170 -4.96 -13.59 -4.05
N LEU A 171 -5.60 -13.44 -5.20
CA LEU A 171 -4.98 -12.90 -6.41
C LEU A 171 -4.63 -11.43 -6.23
N ILE A 172 -5.55 -10.63 -5.67
CA ILE A 172 -5.33 -9.21 -5.34
C ILE A 172 -4.15 -9.07 -4.38
N PHE A 173 -4.07 -9.93 -3.37
CA PHE A 173 -2.96 -9.94 -2.43
C PHE A 173 -1.62 -10.21 -3.13
N ILE A 174 -1.54 -11.20 -4.01
CA ILE A 174 -0.30 -11.50 -4.73
C ILE A 174 0.07 -10.36 -5.69
N ILE A 175 -0.89 -9.87 -6.48
CA ILE A 175 -0.66 -8.82 -7.48
C ILE A 175 -0.28 -7.50 -6.81
N GLY A 176 -1.01 -7.08 -5.78
CA GLY A 176 -0.66 -5.88 -5.01
C GLY A 176 0.70 -6.01 -4.34
N GLY A 177 1.06 -7.22 -3.90
CA GLY A 177 2.31 -7.49 -3.22
C GLY A 177 3.49 -7.43 -4.16
N MET A 178 3.37 -8.08 -5.32
CA MET A 178 4.34 -7.94 -6.40
C MET A 178 4.42 -6.49 -6.87
N GLY A 179 3.30 -5.78 -7.05
CA GLY A 179 3.31 -4.38 -7.47
C GLY A 179 4.10 -3.47 -6.52
N ILE A 180 3.94 -3.66 -5.21
CA ILE A 180 4.61 -2.84 -4.18
C ILE A 180 6.07 -3.28 -3.96
N LEU A 181 6.36 -4.58 -3.99
CA LEU A 181 7.67 -5.14 -3.62
C LEU A 181 8.62 -5.33 -4.81
N HIS A 182 8.09 -5.75 -5.95
CA HIS A 182 8.90 -6.13 -7.10
C HIS A 182 9.72 -4.97 -7.65
N PRO A 183 9.23 -3.71 -7.71
CA PRO A 183 10.07 -2.63 -8.22
C PRO A 183 11.34 -2.41 -7.37
N PHE A 184 11.29 -2.63 -6.06
CA PHE A 184 12.53 -2.63 -5.27
C PHE A 184 13.38 -3.88 -5.52
N ASN A 185 12.74 -5.07 -5.57
CA ASN A 185 13.44 -6.35 -5.62
C ASN A 185 14.02 -6.71 -7.01
N ALA A 186 13.50 -6.12 -8.08
CA ALA A 186 13.94 -6.30 -9.46
C ALA A 186 15.03 -5.29 -9.87
N ASN A 187 15.18 -4.23 -9.08
CA ASN A 187 16.21 -3.21 -9.25
C ASN A 187 17.43 -3.54 -8.40
N LEU A 188 18.61 -2.99 -8.72
CA LEU A 188 19.90 -3.25 -8.05
C LEU A 188 19.97 -2.71 -6.59
N GLY A 189 18.82 -2.51 -5.95
CA GLY A 189 18.68 -1.97 -4.62
C GLY A 189 18.30 -0.48 -4.61
N PRO A 190 18.47 0.19 -3.46
CA PRO A 190 17.98 1.55 -3.21
C PRO A 190 18.63 2.63 -4.09
N ASP A 191 19.79 2.34 -4.68
CA ASP A 191 20.62 3.26 -5.47
C ASP A 191 20.33 3.24 -6.98
N GLU A 192 19.33 2.48 -7.43
CA GLU A 192 18.80 2.64 -8.79
C GLU A 192 17.95 3.92 -8.89
N LYS A 193 18.01 4.59 -10.05
CA LYS A 193 17.30 5.87 -10.27
C LYS A 193 15.80 5.68 -10.01
N GLN A 194 15.21 6.57 -9.20
CA GLN A 194 13.82 6.46 -8.72
C GLN A 194 12.80 6.33 -9.86
N ASP A 195 13.03 6.99 -11.00
CA ASP A 195 12.20 6.90 -12.19
C ASP A 195 12.12 5.46 -12.74
N ARG A 196 13.23 4.72 -12.72
CA ARG A 196 13.27 3.30 -13.13
C ARG A 196 12.65 2.35 -12.09
N THR A 197 12.60 2.76 -10.83
CA THR A 197 11.96 2.00 -9.74
C THR A 197 10.47 2.23 -9.60
N LEU A 198 9.93 3.26 -10.24
CA LEU A 198 8.49 3.55 -10.20
C LEU A 198 7.79 3.34 -11.56
N MET A 199 8.54 2.95 -12.60
CA MET A 199 8.03 2.46 -13.90
C MET A 199 7.69 0.98 -13.84
#